data_AF-A0A3N5UAH4-F1
#
_entry.id   AF-A0A3N5UAH4-F1
#
_cell.length_a   1.000
_cell.length_b   1.000
_cell.length_c   1.000
_cell.angle_alpha   90.00
_cell.angle_beta   90.00
_cell.angle_gamma   90.00
#
_symmetry.space_group_name_H-M   'P 1'
#
loop_
_entity.id
_entity.type
_entity.pdbx_description
1 polymer ?
#
loop_
_entity_poly.entity_id
_entity_poly.type
_entity_poly.pdbx_seq_one_letter_code
_entity_poly.pdbx_strand_id
1 'polypeptide(L)'
;SVWQFVGIPMILFYAALIGIPDELMEAARVDGASAWETFWRVKFPLILPTVGIVGILTFVGNFNAFDLIYTMKGANAGPDFATDIMGTLFYRTFFGQQLQLGNPTMGATVAAMMFLIILTGVLLYMFLWARRVQTYEL
;
A
#
# COMPACT_ATOMS: atom_id res chain seq x y z
N SER A 1 10.44 1.78 5.04
CA SER A 1 10.19 2.15 6.44
C SER A 1 8.75 2.56 6.63
N VAL A 2 8.09 2.13 7.72
CA VAL A 2 6.69 2.52 7.98
C VAL A 2 6.59 4.03 8.24
N TRP A 3 7.50 4.59 9.05
CA TRP A 3 7.42 5.99 9.51
C TRP A 3 7.35 7.02 8.35
N GLN A 4 8.14 6.81 7.29
CA GLN A 4 8.24 7.78 6.18
C GLN A 4 6.95 7.88 5.35
N PHE A 5 6.15 6.81 5.37
CA PHE A 5 4.94 6.68 4.57
C PHE A 5 3.66 6.89 5.38
N VAL A 6 3.75 7.25 6.67
CA VAL A 6 2.55 7.50 7.51
C VAL A 6 1.83 8.79 7.12
N GLY A 7 2.54 9.80 6.60
CA GLY A 7 1.98 11.15 6.38
C GLY A 7 0.76 11.20 5.45
N ILE A 8 0.88 10.66 4.23
CA ILE A 8 -0.20 10.68 3.22
C ILE A 8 -1.43 9.89 3.71
N PRO A 9 -1.31 8.63 4.17
CA PRO A 9 -2.42 7.89 4.78
C PRO A 9 -3.15 8.67 5.88
N MET A 10 -2.41 9.31 6.79
CA MET A 10 -3.01 10.08 7.88
C MET A 10 -3.87 11.24 7.39
N ILE A 11 -3.39 11.98 6.38
CA ILE A 11 -4.15 13.09 5.79
C ILE A 11 -5.41 12.57 5.09
N LEU A 12 -5.29 11.46 4.35
CA LEU A 12 -6.44 10.85 3.67
C LEU A 12 -7.50 10.36 4.66
N PHE A 13 -7.08 9.69 5.74
CA PHE A 13 -8.00 9.25 6.79
C PHE A 13 -8.65 10.43 7.51
N TYR A 14 -7.89 11.48 7.81
CA TYR A 14 -8.42 12.68 8.44
C TYR A 14 -9.46 13.39 7.55
N ALA A 15 -9.16 13.56 6.26
CA ALA A 15 -10.09 14.14 5.30
C ALA A 15 -11.39 13.32 5.19
N ALA A 16 -11.27 11.98 5.16
CA ALA A 16 -12.43 11.10 5.12
C ALA A 16 -13.28 11.17 6.39
N LEU A 17 -12.64 11.27 7.56
CA LEU A 17 -13.34 11.39 8.85
C LEU A 17 -14.08 12.72 9.01
N ILE A 18 -13.52 13.83 8.50
CA ILE A 18 -14.20 15.14 8.50
C ILE A 18 -15.37 15.16 7.52
N GLY A 19 -15.28 14.40 6.43
CA GLY A 19 -16.37 14.29 5.45
C GLY A 19 -17.61 13.56 5.95
N ILE A 20 -17.58 12.97 7.15
CA ILE A 20 -18.74 12.27 7.74
C ILE A 20 -19.77 13.32 8.19
N PRO A 21 -21.03 13.26 7.69
CA PRO A 21 -22.09 14.18 8.11
C PRO A 21 -22.36 14.14 9.62
N ASP A 22 -22.52 15.32 10.23
CA ASP A 22 -22.80 15.45 11.68
C ASP A 22 -24.14 14.81 12.07
N GLU A 23 -25.12 14.77 11.16
CA GLU A 23 -26.42 14.12 11.37
C GLU A 23 -26.31 12.63 11.74
N LEU A 24 -25.36 11.89 11.15
CA LEU A 24 -25.10 10.48 11.48
C LEU A 24 -24.51 10.33 12.88
N MET A 25 -23.71 11.33 13.30
CA MET A 25 -23.12 11.37 14.63
C MET A 25 -24.15 11.73 15.69
N GLU A 26 -25.11 12.59 15.38
CA GLU A 26 -26.25 12.92 16.25
C GLU A 26 -27.21 11.73 16.39
N ALA A 27 -27.54 11.06 15.29
CA ALA A 27 -28.37 9.85 15.32
C ALA A 27 -27.75 8.77 16.22
N ALA A 28 -26.44 8.50 16.09
CA ALA A 28 -25.75 7.55 16.95
C ALA A 28 -25.79 7.92 18.44
N ARG A 29 -25.81 9.22 18.78
CA ARG A 29 -25.95 9.70 20.17
C ARG A 29 -27.37 9.51 20.68
N VAL A 30 -28.38 9.78 19.86
CA VAL A 30 -29.80 9.56 20.20
C VAL A 30 -30.06 8.07 20.45
N ASP A 31 -29.44 7.19 19.67
CA ASP A 31 -29.49 5.72 19.85
C ASP A 31 -28.70 5.22 21.06
N GLY A 32 -28.01 6.11 21.80
CA GLY A 32 -27.25 5.76 23.00
C GLY A 32 -25.96 4.98 22.72
N ALA A 33 -25.45 5.00 21.49
CA ALA A 33 -24.23 4.28 21.12
C ALA A 33 -23.00 4.84 21.85
N SER A 34 -22.18 3.95 22.40
CA SER A 34 -20.90 4.32 23.02
C SER A 34 -19.90 4.80 21.95
N ALA A 35 -18.88 5.58 22.35
CA ALA A 35 -17.88 6.09 21.41
C ALA A 35 -17.15 4.97 20.62
N TRP A 36 -16.97 3.80 21.24
CA TRP A 36 -16.38 2.63 20.60
C TRP A 36 -17.30 2.00 19.56
N GLU A 37 -18.60 1.88 19.86
CA GLU A 37 -19.60 1.40 18.91
C GLU A 37 -19.77 2.37 17.75
N THR A 38 -19.82 3.68 18.02
CA THR A 38 -19.91 4.72 16.99
C THR A 38 -18.70 4.67 16.05
N PHE A 39 -17.49 4.39 16.57
CA PHE A 39 -16.33 4.22 15.70
C PHE A 39 -16.49 3.00 14.78
N TRP A 40 -16.76 1.81 15.32
CA TRP A 40 -16.78 0.59 14.53
C TRP A 40 -18.01 0.40 13.65
N ARG A 41 -19.16 0.94 14.05
CA ARG A 41 -20.44 0.76 13.35
C ARG A 41 -20.81 1.92 12.44
N VAL A 42 -20.32 3.13 12.72
CA VAL A 42 -20.64 4.33 11.93
C VAL A 42 -19.41 4.82 11.19
N LYS A 43 -18.38 5.27 11.91
CA LYS A 43 -17.22 5.93 11.29
C LYS A 43 -16.42 5.00 10.38
N PHE A 44 -16.08 3.81 10.88
CA PHE A 44 -15.21 2.87 10.18
C PHE A 44 -15.82 2.38 8.86
N PRO A 45 -17.09 1.93 8.82
CA PRO A 45 -17.75 1.56 7.55
C PRO A 45 -17.78 2.69 6.53
N LEU A 46 -18.04 3.92 6.96
CA LEU A 46 -18.10 5.09 6.08
C LEU A 46 -16.74 5.45 5.47
N ILE A 47 -15.63 5.24 6.20
CA ILE A 47 -14.28 5.48 5.67
C ILE A 47 -13.65 4.25 5.00
N LEU A 48 -14.35 3.11 4.90
CA LEU A 48 -13.84 1.92 4.22
C LEU A 48 -13.32 2.21 2.80
N PRO A 49 -14.00 3.00 1.95
CA PRO A 49 -13.47 3.33 0.62
C PRO A 49 -12.07 3.96 0.70
N THR A 50 -11.85 4.86 1.66
CA THR A 50 -10.55 5.50 1.90
C THR A 50 -9.51 4.51 2.41
N VAL A 51 -9.89 3.60 3.32
CA VAL A 51 -9.01 2.49 3.78
C VAL A 51 -8.55 1.64 2.59
N GLY A 52 -9.46 1.36 1.65
CA GLY A 52 -9.15 0.64 0.42
C GLY A 52 -8.08 1.34 -0.42
N ILE A 53 -8.28 2.64 -0.67
CA ILE A 53 -7.34 3.47 -1.45
C ILE A 53 -5.96 3.52 -0.77
N VAL A 54 -5.93 3.79 0.53
CA VAL A 54 -4.68 3.82 1.32
C VAL A 54 -3.98 2.44 1.26
N GLY A 55 -4.73 1.35 1.31
CA GLY A 55 -4.21 0.00 1.18
C GLY A 55 -3.50 -0.22 -0.16
N ILE A 56 -4.11 0.19 -1.27
CA ILE A 56 -3.51 0.11 -2.62
C ILE A 56 -2.24 0.96 -2.70
N LEU A 57 -2.31 2.22 -2.27
CA LEU A 57 -1.17 3.13 -2.29
C LEU A 57 0.01 2.59 -1.46
N THR A 58 -0.29 2.03 -0.29
CA THR A 58 0.72 1.41 0.58
C THR A 58 1.32 0.15 -0.06
N PHE A 59 0.48 -0.69 -0.66
CA PHE A 59 0.93 -1.90 -1.35
C PHE A 59 1.89 -1.57 -2.49
N VAL A 60 1.49 -0.66 -3.39
CA VAL A 60 2.34 -0.20 -4.51
C VAL A 60 3.60 0.51 -4.00
N GLY A 61 3.47 1.33 -2.96
CA GLY A 61 4.58 2.04 -2.33
C GLY A 61 5.67 1.11 -1.78
N ASN A 62 5.29 -0.05 -1.23
CA ASN A 62 6.26 -1.02 -0.72
C ASN A 62 7.16 -1.62 -1.80
N PHE A 63 6.70 -1.74 -3.06
CA PHE A 63 7.55 -2.18 -4.17
C PHE A 63 8.58 -1.11 -4.57
N ASN A 64 8.36 0.15 -4.20
CA ASN A 64 9.31 1.26 -4.39
C ASN A 64 10.32 1.38 -3.23
N ALA A 65 10.41 0.40 -2.33
CA ALA A 65 11.37 0.40 -1.22
C ALA A 65 12.85 0.23 -1.65
N PHE A 66 13.13 0.20 -2.96
CA PHE A 66 14.47 0.07 -3.54
C PHE A 66 15.47 1.06 -2.93
N ASP A 67 15.15 2.36 -2.97
CA ASP A 67 16.07 3.42 -2.55
C ASP A 67 16.54 3.22 -1.10
N LEU A 68 15.63 2.81 -0.22
CA LEU A 68 15.92 2.56 1.19
C LEU A 68 16.88 1.37 1.35
N ILE A 69 16.60 0.25 0.69
CA ILE A 69 17.43 -0.96 0.83
C ILE A 69 18.79 -0.73 0.17
N TYR A 70 18.82 -0.12 -1.00
CA TYR A 70 20.06 0.20 -1.70
C TYR A 70 20.94 1.15 -0.89
N THR A 71 20.37 2.19 -0.29
CA THR A 71 21.14 3.14 0.53
C THR A 71 21.69 2.48 1.81
N MET A 72 20.91 1.59 2.44
CA MET A 72 21.28 0.97 3.72
C MET A 72 22.18 -0.26 3.58
N LYS A 73 22.05 -1.01 2.49
CA LYS A 73 22.65 -2.35 2.31
C LYS A 73 23.40 -2.51 0.98
N GLY A 74 23.42 -1.49 0.13
CA GLY A 74 24.04 -1.52 -1.18
C GLY A 74 23.32 -2.43 -2.18
N ALA A 75 23.95 -2.66 -3.33
CA ALA A 75 23.44 -3.51 -4.41
C ALA A 75 23.20 -4.99 -4.03
N ASN A 76 23.91 -5.47 -3.00
CA ASN A 76 23.77 -6.84 -2.48
C ASN A 76 22.54 -7.05 -1.61
N ALA A 77 21.90 -5.96 -1.15
CA ALA A 77 20.79 -6.05 -0.21
C ALA A 77 21.12 -6.93 1.02
N GLY A 78 22.34 -6.77 1.56
CA GLY A 78 22.82 -7.46 2.77
C GLY A 78 23.60 -8.76 2.52
N PRO A 79 24.06 -9.44 3.59
CA PRO A 79 24.69 -10.75 3.49
C PRO A 79 23.72 -11.76 2.88
N ASP A 80 24.20 -12.58 1.94
CA ASP A 80 23.42 -13.64 1.28
C ASP A 80 22.04 -13.20 0.75
N PHE A 81 21.91 -11.95 0.29
CA PHE A 81 20.66 -11.40 -0.25
C PHE A 81 19.49 -11.41 0.75
N ALA A 82 19.77 -11.41 2.07
CA ALA A 82 18.75 -11.54 3.11
C ALA A 82 17.68 -10.43 3.13
N THR A 83 17.96 -9.27 2.53
CA THR A 83 16.98 -8.16 2.40
C THR A 83 16.70 -7.83 0.93
N ASP A 84 16.94 -8.76 0.02
CA ASP A 84 16.77 -8.54 -1.41
C ASP A 84 15.28 -8.43 -1.78
N ILE A 85 14.99 -7.44 -2.60
CA ILE A 85 13.66 -7.18 -3.16
C ILE A 85 13.77 -7.13 -4.69
N MET A 86 12.64 -7.20 -5.38
CA MET A 86 12.65 -7.16 -6.85
C MET A 86 13.31 -5.89 -7.42
N GLY A 87 13.24 -4.75 -6.71
CA GLY A 87 13.94 -3.53 -7.10
C GLY A 87 15.47 -3.66 -7.04
N THR A 88 16.03 -4.29 -6.02
CA THR A 88 17.48 -4.51 -5.90
C THR A 88 17.97 -5.59 -6.86
N LEU A 89 17.15 -6.61 -7.10
CA LEU A 89 17.39 -7.61 -8.15
C LEU A 89 17.38 -6.99 -9.55
N PHE A 90 16.43 -6.10 -9.84
CA PHE A 90 16.40 -5.34 -11.09
C PHE A 90 17.69 -4.56 -11.28
N TYR A 91 18.10 -3.80 -10.25
CA TYR A 91 19.32 -3.00 -10.31
C TYR A 91 20.54 -3.86 -10.62
N ARG A 92 20.72 -4.96 -9.89
CA ARG A 92 21.85 -5.88 -10.04
C ARG A 92 21.89 -6.56 -11.41
N THR A 93 20.74 -6.96 -11.94
CA THR A 93 20.65 -7.62 -13.25
C THR A 93 20.80 -6.65 -14.42
N PHE A 94 20.27 -5.43 -14.29
CA PHE A 94 20.29 -4.42 -15.35
C PHE A 94 21.64 -3.70 -15.45
N PHE A 95 22.16 -3.18 -14.33
CA PHE A 95 23.41 -2.41 -14.30
C PHE A 95 24.65 -3.27 -14.07
N GLY A 96 24.47 -4.51 -13.62
CA GLY A 96 25.57 -5.40 -13.26
C GLY A 96 26.13 -5.08 -11.88
N GLN A 97 27.05 -5.92 -11.42
CA GLN A 97 27.69 -5.76 -10.13
C GLN A 97 29.12 -6.28 -10.14
N GLN A 98 30.05 -5.47 -9.60
CA GLN A 98 31.48 -5.78 -9.49
C GLN A 98 32.09 -6.17 -10.85
N LEU A 99 32.23 -7.48 -11.10
CA LEU A 99 32.85 -8.05 -12.30
C LEU A 99 31.83 -8.59 -13.32
N GLN A 100 30.54 -8.66 -12.95
CA GLN A 100 29.48 -9.07 -13.86
C GLN A 100 28.89 -7.86 -14.58
N LEU A 101 29.00 -7.86 -15.91
CA LEU A 101 28.33 -6.89 -16.77
C LEU A 101 26.81 -7.06 -16.66
N GLY A 102 26.11 -5.95 -16.57
CA GLY A 102 24.65 -5.92 -16.60
C GLY A 102 24.11 -6.48 -17.92
N ASN A 103 22.98 -7.17 -17.84
CA ASN A 103 22.25 -7.66 -19.00
C ASN A 103 20.89 -6.93 -19.08
N PRO A 104 20.73 -5.98 -20.02
CA PRO A 104 19.50 -5.22 -20.16
C PRO A 104 18.26 -6.09 -20.38
N THR A 105 18.39 -7.22 -21.07
CA THR A 105 17.28 -8.15 -21.33
C THR A 105 16.82 -8.85 -20.05
N MET A 106 17.76 -9.24 -19.18
CA MET A 106 17.42 -9.81 -17.88
C MET A 106 16.76 -8.77 -16.97
N GLY A 107 17.32 -7.56 -16.90
CA GLY A 107 16.71 -6.46 -16.14
C GLY A 107 15.30 -6.11 -16.63
N ALA A 108 15.08 -6.06 -17.95
CA ALA A 108 13.76 -5.84 -18.52
C ALA A 108 12.76 -6.95 -18.14
N THR A 109 13.22 -8.20 -18.07
CA THR A 109 12.39 -9.34 -17.61
C THR A 109 11.99 -9.18 -16.15
N VAL A 110 12.92 -8.80 -15.27
CA VAL A 110 12.63 -8.54 -13.85
C VAL A 110 11.63 -7.39 -13.70
N ALA A 111 11.81 -6.29 -14.45
CA ALA A 111 10.89 -5.16 -14.42
C ALA A 111 9.48 -5.54 -14.90
N ALA A 112 9.38 -6.31 -15.99
CA ALA A 112 8.10 -6.79 -16.51
C ALA A 112 7.39 -7.72 -15.51
N MET A 113 8.13 -8.64 -14.88
CA MET A 113 7.59 -9.51 -13.82
C MET A 113 7.11 -8.70 -12.61
N MET A 114 7.90 -7.72 -12.18
CA MET A 114 7.54 -6.85 -11.06
C MET A 114 6.25 -6.06 -11.37
N PHE A 115 6.12 -5.53 -12.58
CA PHE A 115 4.89 -4.89 -13.05
C PHE A 115 3.69 -5.85 -13.03
N LEU A 116 3.83 -7.07 -13.56
CA LEU A 116 2.75 -8.06 -13.59
C LEU A 116 2.32 -8.47 -12.18
N ILE A 117 3.25 -8.61 -11.24
CA ILE A 117 2.94 -8.96 -9.85
C ILE A 117 2.18 -7.82 -9.17
N ILE A 118 2.62 -6.58 -9.35
CA ILE A 118 1.91 -5.40 -8.81
C ILE A 118 0.52 -5.30 -9.41
N LEU A 119 0.40 -5.40 -10.74
CA LEU A 119 -0.87 -5.32 -11.46
C LEU A 119 -1.83 -6.41 -10.99
N THR A 120 -1.38 -7.66 -10.93
CA THR A 120 -2.20 -8.78 -10.48
C THR A 120 -2.63 -8.60 -9.03
N GLY A 121 -1.73 -8.17 -8.14
CA GLY A 121 -2.03 -7.89 -6.74
C GLY A 121 -3.07 -6.79 -6.57
N VAL A 122 -2.93 -5.68 -7.32
CA VAL A 122 -3.90 -4.56 -7.29
C VAL A 122 -5.25 -4.99 -7.84
N LEU A 123 -5.30 -5.70 -8.96
CA LEU A 123 -6.56 -6.18 -9.56
C LEU A 123 -7.28 -7.17 -8.64
N LEU A 124 -6.55 -8.11 -8.03
CA LEU A 124 -7.11 -9.04 -7.05
C LEU A 124 -7.65 -8.28 -5.83
N TYR A 125 -6.87 -7.32 -5.30
CA TYR A 125 -7.31 -6.50 -4.17
C TYR A 125 -8.57 -5.70 -4.52
N MET A 126 -8.59 -4.99 -5.65
CA MET A 126 -9.75 -4.23 -6.10
C MET A 126 -10.97 -5.12 -6.31
N PHE A 127 -10.81 -6.30 -6.89
CA PHE A 127 -11.90 -7.24 -7.10
C PHE A 127 -12.51 -7.74 -5.78
N LEU A 128 -11.67 -8.09 -4.80
CA LEU A 128 -12.12 -8.52 -3.48
C LEU A 128 -12.72 -7.36 -2.67
N TRP A 129 -12.16 -6.16 -2.80
CA TRP A 129 -12.59 -4.96 -2.08
C TRP A 129 -13.88 -4.37 -2.64
N ALA A 130 -14.02 -4.29 -3.97
CA ALA A 130 -15.23 -3.79 -4.63
C ALA A 130 -16.47 -4.61 -4.21
N ARG A 131 -16.33 -5.93 -4.08
CA ARG A 131 -17.39 -6.82 -3.58
C ARG A 131 -17.83 -6.48 -2.14
N ARG A 132 -16.93 -5.96 -1.31
CA ARG A 132 -17.21 -5.59 0.08
C ARG A 132 -17.90 -4.22 0.16
N VAL A 133 -17.47 -3.26 -0.65
CA VAL A 133 -17.98 -1.87 -0.60
C VAL A 133 -19.39 -1.75 -1.19
N GLN A 134 -19.71 -2.49 -2.25
CA GLN A 134 -21.06 -2.49 -2.86
C GLN A 134 -22.19 -2.91 -1.92
N THR A 135 -21.86 -3.60 -0.82
CA THR A 135 -22.87 -4.00 0.18
C THR A 135 -23.34 -2.83 1.06
N TYR A 136 -22.60 -1.71 1.09
CA TYR A 136 -22.90 -0.55 1.93
C TYR A 136 -23.56 0.62 1.17
N GLU A 137 -23.69 0.53 -0.16
CA GLU A 137 -24.38 1.54 -1.00
C GLU A 137 -25.85 1.16 -1.31
N LEU A 138 -26.35 0.05 -0.75
CA LEU A 138 -27.75 -0.39 -0.82
C LEU A 138 -28.44 -0.24 0.55
#